data_AF-A0A387GZN7-F1
#
_entry.id   AF-A0A387GZN7-F1
#
_cell.length_a   1.000
_cell.length_b   1.000
_cell.length_c   1.000
_cell.angle_alpha   90.00
_cell.angle_beta   90.00
_cell.angle_gamma   90.00
#
_symmetry.space_group_name_H-M   'P 1'
#
loop_
_entity.id
_entity.type
_entity.pdbx_description
1 polymer ?
#
loop_
_entity_poly.entity_id
_entity_poly.type
_entity_poly.pdbx_seq_one_letter_code
_entity_poly.pdbx_strand_id
1 'polypeptide(L)' 'MSNLAVALAIAVSYLDRRSGNSTEDDDIEVLEAVAAELQQILPDEKNAVVMALVHIGRADLIDGLGLR' A
#
# COMPACT_ATOMS: atom_id res chain seq x y z
N MET A 1 -0.01 10.67 13.24
CA MET A 1 0.04 9.20 13.02
C MET A 1 1.06 8.96 11.93
N SER A 2 1.87 7.90 11.97
CA SER A 2 2.76 7.57 10.85
C SER A 2 1.89 7.18 9.65
N ASN A 3 2.11 7.80 8.48
CA ASN A 3 1.38 7.49 7.25
C ASN A 3 1.51 6.00 6.87
N LEU A 4 2.60 5.34 7.29
CA LEU A 4 2.76 3.89 7.13
C LEU A 4 1.69 3.10 7.89
N ALA A 5 1.38 3.53 9.12
CA ALA A 5 0.32 2.91 9.92
C ALA A 5 -1.07 3.16 9.32
N VAL A 6 -1.28 4.33 8.71
CA VAL A 6 -2.54 4.65 8.01
C VAL A 6 -2.69 3.79 6.75
N ALA A 7 -1.64 3.69 5.93
CA ALA A 7 -1.60 2.81 4.75
C ALA A 7 -1.92 1.36 5.11
N LEU A 8 -1.32 0.85 6.20
CA LEU A 8 -1.59 -0.50 6.69
C LEU A 8 -3.04 -0.65 7.18
N ALA A 9 -3.56 0.33 7.91
CA ALA A 9 -4.93 0.31 8.41
C ALA A 9 -5.96 0.31 7.26
N ILE A 10 -5.71 1.07 6.19
CA ILE A 10 -6.54 1.06 4.97
C ILE A 10 -6.53 -0.34 4.33
N ALA A 11 -5.34 -0.91 4.12
CA ALA A 11 -5.21 -2.23 3.48
C ALA A 11 -5.89 -3.34 4.29
N VAL A 12 -5.68 -3.38 5.62
CA VAL A 12 -6.28 -4.39 6.50
C VAL A 12 -7.80 -4.22 6.58
N SER A 13 -8.29 -2.98 6.71
CA SER A 13 -9.72 -2.68 6.72
C SER A 13 -10.39 -3.10 5.41
N TYR A 14 -9.71 -2.90 4.28
CA TYR A 14 -10.21 -3.36 2.99
C TYR A 14 -10.29 -4.88 2.92
N LEU A 15 -9.24 -5.60 3.33
CA LEU A 15 -9.24 -7.06 3.31
C LEU A 15 -10.34 -7.67 4.19
N ASP A 16 -10.65 -7.04 5.33
CA ASP A 16 -11.73 -7.48 6.23
C ASP A 16 -13.12 -7.29 5.61
N ARG A 17 -13.36 -6.17 4.90
CA ARG A 17 -14.65 -5.87 4.27
C ARG A 17 -14.79 -6.43 2.85
N ARG A 18 -13.70 -6.85 2.20
CA ARG A 18 -13.68 -7.33 0.81
C ARG A 18 -14.54 -8.58 0.72
N SER A 19 -15.60 -8.50 -0.07
CA SER A 19 -16.58 -9.58 -0.24
C SER A 19 -16.58 -10.08 -1.68
N GLY A 20 -17.33 -11.14 -1.97
CA GLY A 20 -17.51 -11.61 -3.35
C GLY A 20 -18.16 -10.59 -4.30
N ASN A 21 -18.71 -9.50 -3.75
CA ASN A 21 -19.31 -8.40 -4.53
C ASN A 21 -18.34 -7.23 -4.76
N SER A 22 -17.13 -7.27 -4.19
CA SER A 22 -16.12 -6.24 -4.43
C SER A 22 -15.68 -6.28 -5.89
N THR A 23 -15.56 -5.10 -6.48
CA THR A 23 -15.20 -4.89 -7.87
C THR A 23 -13.71 -4.59 -8.01
N GLU A 24 -13.22 -4.63 -9.24
CA GLU A 24 -11.86 -4.18 -9.56
C GLU A 24 -11.68 -2.69 -9.26
N ASP A 25 -12.72 -1.88 -9.44
CA ASP A 25 -12.70 -0.45 -9.08
C ASP A 25 -12.51 -0.26 -7.57
N ASP A 26 -13.15 -1.09 -6.73
CA ASP A 26 -12.96 -1.06 -5.28
C ASP A 26 -11.52 -1.46 -4.89
N ASP A 27 -10.92 -2.43 -5.59
CA ASP A 27 -9.54 -2.84 -5.39
C ASP A 27 -8.57 -1.69 -5.75
N ILE A 28 -8.83 -1.01 -6.87
CA ILE A 28 -8.02 0.12 -7.36
C ILE A 28 -8.12 1.32 -6.42
N GLU A 29 -9.33 1.71 -6.00
CA GLU A 29 -9.54 2.86 -5.09
C GLU A 29 -8.73 2.69 -3.80
N VAL A 30 -8.73 1.47 -3.25
CA VAL A 30 -7.98 1.16 -2.03
C VAL A 30 -6.49 1.20 -2.29
N LEU A 31 -6.03 0.66 -3.42
CA LEU A 31 -4.61 0.69 -3.77
C LEU A 31 -4.10 2.13 -3.96
N GLU A 32 -4.90 3.00 -4.57
CA GLU A 32 -4.60 4.42 -4.71
C GLU A 32 -4.53 5.13 -3.35
N ALA A 33 -5.47 4.84 -2.45
CA ALA A 33 -5.46 5.38 -1.09
C ALA A 33 -4.21 4.93 -0.31
N VAL A 34 -3.83 3.66 -0.41
CA VAL A 34 -2.60 3.12 0.19
C VAL A 34 -1.36 3.82 -0.40
N ALA A 35 -1.29 3.95 -1.73
CA ALA A 35 -0.18 4.61 -2.40
C ALA A 35 -0.04 6.08 -1.99
N ALA A 36 -1.15 6.81 -1.86
CA ALA A 36 -1.16 8.20 -1.42
C ALA A 36 -0.52 8.38 -0.03
N GLU A 37 -0.83 7.48 0.91
CA GLU A 37 -0.23 7.49 2.25
C GLU A 37 1.25 7.08 2.21
N LEU A 38 1.60 6.06 1.43
CA LEU A 38 2.98 5.61 1.27
C LEU A 38 3.90 6.66 0.64
N GLN A 39 3.38 7.58 -0.16
CA GLN A 39 4.18 8.68 -0.72
C GLN A 39 4.54 9.74 0.33
N GLN A 40 3.85 9.79 1.46
CA GLN A 40 4.07 10.77 2.52
C GLN A 40 4.91 10.24 3.69
N ILE A 41 5.33 8.98 3.67
CA ILE A 41 6.18 8.38 4.72
C ILE A 41 7.60 8.96 4.68
N LEU A 42 8.33 8.79 5.79
CA LEU A 42 9.71 9.25 5.89
C LEU A 42 10.64 8.44 4.96
N PRO A 43 11.79 9.00 4.53
CA PRO A 43 12.73 8.30 3.65
C PRO A 43 13.19 6.94 4.17
N ASP A 44 13.45 6.82 5.48
CA ASP A 44 13.88 5.56 6.10
C ASP A 44 12.76 4.50 6.07
N GLU A 45 11.51 4.91 6.32
CA GLU A 45 10.33 4.05 6.21
C GLU A 45 10.10 3.62 4.76
N LYS A 46 10.25 4.55 3.81
CA LYS A 46 10.15 4.29 2.36
C LYS A 46 11.13 3.21 1.92
N ASN A 47 12.39 3.32 2.35
CA ASN A 47 13.42 2.32 2.04
C ASN A 47 13.10 0.96 2.69
N ALA A 48 12.58 0.96 3.92
CA ALA A 48 12.16 -0.28 4.59
C ALA A 48 11.02 -0.99 3.82
N VAL A 49 10.03 -0.25 3.31
CA VAL A 49 8.93 -0.81 2.50
C VAL A 49 9.46 -1.34 1.16
N VAL A 50 10.33 -0.59 0.48
CA VAL A 50 10.98 -1.04 -0.77
C VAL A 50 11.74 -2.35 -0.55
N MET A 51 12.56 -2.42 0.50
CA MET A 51 13.32 -3.63 0.83
C MET A 51 12.40 -4.81 1.17
N ALA A 52 11.30 -4.56 1.88
CA ALA A 52 10.30 -5.60 2.16
C ALA A 52 9.63 -6.12 0.88
N LEU A 53 9.23 -5.23 -0.04
CA LEU A 53 8.66 -5.60 -1.34
C LEU A 53 9.63 -6.43 -2.18
N VAL A 54 10.91 -6.06 -2.23
CA VAL A 54 11.96 -6.84 -2.89
C VAL A 54 12.09 -8.22 -2.24
N HIS A 55 12.11 -8.29 -0.91
CA HIS A 55 12.28 -9.53 -0.17
C HIS A 55 11.15 -10.55 -0.43
N ILE A 56 9.90 -10.08 -0.57
CA ILE A 56 8.75 -10.95 -0.88
C ILE A 56 8.55 -11.20 -2.38
N GLY A 57 9.45 -10.74 -3.24
CA GLY A 57 9.36 -10.92 -4.69
C GLY A 57 8.23 -10.13 -5.35
N ARG A 58 7.95 -8.92 -4.82
CA ARG A 58 6.94 -7.96 -5.31
C ARG A 58 7.56 -6.61 -5.66
N ALA A 59 8.78 -6.63 -6.20
CA ALA A 59 9.51 -5.42 -6.60
C ALA A 59 8.78 -4.64 -7.71
N ASP A 60 7.93 -5.30 -8.49
CA ASP A 60 7.05 -4.71 -9.50
C ASP A 60 6.08 -3.68 -8.92
N LEU A 61 5.72 -3.80 -7.63
CA LEU A 61 4.80 -2.86 -6.96
C LEU A 61 5.47 -1.55 -6.54
N ILE A 62 6.80 -1.46 -6.55
CA ILE A 62 7.53 -0.26 -6.07
C ILE A 62 7.14 0.97 -6.89
N ASP A 63 7.14 0.85 -8.22
CA ASP A 63 6.77 1.94 -9.12
C ASP A 63 5.29 2.29 -9.00
N GLY A 64 4.41 1.28 -8.92
CA GLY A 64 2.96 1.46 -8.81
C GLY A 64 2.52 2.13 -7.50
N LEU A 65 3.28 1.96 -6.42
CA LEU A 65 3.03 2.60 -5.12
C LEU A 65 3.70 3.98 -4.97
N GLY A 66 4.41 4.47 -5.99
CA GLY A 66 5.14 5.75 -5.92
C GLY A 66 6.34 5.71 -4.95
N LEU A 67 6.91 4.52 -4.73
CA LEU A 67 8.01 4.30 -3.79
C LEU A 67 9.41 4.50 -4.39
N ARG A 68 9.49 4.98 -5.63
CA ARG A 68 10.75 5.34 -6.30
C ARG A 68 11.27 6.73 -5.92
#